data_AF-A0A7L3H4C5-F1
#
_entry.id   AF-A0A7L3H4C5-F1
#
_cell.length_a   1.000
_cell.length_b   1.000
_cell.length_c   1.000
_cell.angle_alpha   90.00
_cell.angle_beta   90.00
_cell.angle_gamma   90.00
#
_symmetry.space_group_name_H-M   'P 1'
#
loop_
_entity.id
_entity.type
_entity.pdbx_description
1 polymer ?
#
loop_
_entity_poly.entity_id
_entity_poly.type
_entity_poly.pdbx_seq_one_letter_code
_entity_poly.pdbx_strand_id
1 'polypeptide(L)'
;ELESFAERFKQRRIKLGVTQADVGSALANLKIPGVGCLSQSTICRKRKRTSIAAPEKRSLEAYFAVQPRPSSEKIAAIAEKLDLKKNVVRVWFCNQRQKQKRM
;
A
#
# COMPACT_ATOMS: atom_id res chain seq x y z
N GLU A 1 18.66 -14.49 17.60
CA GLU A 1 18.15 -15.43 16.57
C GLU A 1 17.69 -14.73 15.29
N LEU A 2 16.76 -13.78 15.35
CA LEU A 2 16.25 -13.09 14.14
C LEU A 2 17.35 -12.31 13.39
N GLU A 3 18.21 -11.61 14.11
CA GLU A 3 19.31 -10.81 13.53
C GLU A 3 20.34 -11.70 12.81
N SER A 4 20.72 -12.82 13.43
CA SER A 4 21.62 -13.81 12.83
C SER A 4 21.01 -14.46 11.59
N PHE A 5 19.71 -14.72 11.58
CA PHE A 5 18.99 -15.18 10.39
C PHE A 5 19.01 -14.12 9.28
N ALA A 6 18.72 -12.86 9.60
CA ALA A 6 18.66 -11.78 8.63
C ALA A 6 20.02 -11.57 7.94
N GLU A 7 21.11 -11.58 8.68
CA GLU A 7 22.46 -11.46 8.10
C GLU A 7 22.83 -12.67 7.23
N ARG A 8 22.60 -13.89 7.70
CA ARG A 8 22.85 -15.10 6.90
C ARG A 8 22.03 -15.11 5.61
N PHE A 9 20.76 -14.72 5.69
CA PHE A 9 19.87 -14.63 4.53
C PHE A 9 20.36 -13.60 3.52
N LYS A 10 20.75 -12.41 3.98
CA LYS A 10 21.29 -11.32 3.14
C LYS A 10 22.57 -11.74 2.44
N GLN A 11 23.53 -12.32 3.17
CA GLN A 11 24.78 -12.82 2.61
C GLN A 11 24.54 -13.89 1.55
N ARG A 12 23.66 -14.87 1.83
CA ARG A 12 23.33 -15.95 0.88
C ARG A 12 22.65 -15.42 -0.38
N ARG A 13 21.71 -14.48 -0.23
CA ARG A 13 21.03 -13.82 -1.35
C ARG A 13 22.03 -13.12 -2.28
N ILE A 14 22.96 -12.34 -1.72
CA ILE A 14 23.99 -11.61 -2.48
C ILE A 14 24.94 -12.60 -3.17
N LYS A 15 25.40 -13.64 -2.46
CA LYS A 15 26.29 -14.67 -3.01
C LYS A 15 25.68 -15.43 -4.19
N LEU A 16 24.35 -15.59 -4.22
CA LEU A 16 23.62 -16.20 -5.33
C LEU A 16 23.25 -15.21 -6.45
N GLY A 17 23.62 -13.93 -6.33
CA GLY A 17 23.29 -12.89 -7.32
C GLY A 17 21.80 -12.57 -7.40
N VAL A 18 21.00 -12.96 -6.40
CA VAL A 18 19.54 -12.81 -6.42
C VAL A 18 19.14 -11.44 -5.89
N THR A 19 18.24 -10.71 -6.55
CA THR A 19 17.77 -9.41 -6.05
C THR A 19 16.69 -9.59 -4.97
N GLN A 20 16.42 -8.52 -4.20
CA GLN A 20 15.31 -8.55 -3.25
C GLN A 20 13.95 -8.76 -3.95
N ALA A 21 13.80 -8.23 -5.18
CA ALA A 21 12.59 -8.42 -5.98
C ALA A 21 12.42 -9.90 -6.37
N ASP A 22 13.50 -10.55 -6.80
CA ASP A 22 13.49 -11.97 -7.18
C ASP A 22 13.13 -12.87 -6.00
N VAL A 23 13.68 -12.58 -4.82
CA VAL A 23 13.28 -13.24 -3.57
C VAL A 23 11.78 -13.11 -3.33
N GLY A 24 11.24 -11.88 -3.42
CA GLY A 24 9.81 -11.63 -3.22
C GLY A 24 8.93 -12.41 -4.21
N SER A 25 9.34 -12.45 -5.48
CA SER A 25 8.65 -13.20 -6.54
C SER A 25 8.72 -14.71 -6.31
N ALA A 26 9.88 -15.25 -5.91
CA ALA A 26 10.07 -16.66 -5.63
C ALA A 26 9.26 -17.12 -4.41
N LEU A 27 9.25 -16.32 -3.34
CA LEU A 27 8.43 -16.58 -2.15
C LEU A 27 6.93 -16.61 -2.48
N ALA A 28 6.46 -15.82 -3.44
CA ALA A 28 5.07 -15.84 -3.88
C ALA A 28 4.64 -17.17 -4.51
N ASN A 29 5.60 -17.93 -5.07
CA ASN A 29 5.35 -19.20 -5.76
C ASN A 29 5.58 -20.43 -4.86
N LEU A 30 6.13 -20.26 -3.67
CA LEU A 30 6.37 -21.37 -2.73
C LEU A 30 5.07 -21.78 -2.02
N LYS A 31 4.67 -23.04 -2.21
CA LYS A 31 3.61 -23.68 -1.41
C LYS A 31 4.21 -24.24 -0.12
N ILE A 32 4.14 -23.46 0.96
CA ILE A 32 4.64 -23.87 2.27
C ILE A 32 3.51 -24.59 3.03
N PRO A 33 3.66 -25.86 3.46
CA PRO A 33 2.66 -26.55 4.28
C PRO A 33 2.43 -25.81 5.62
N GLY A 34 1.17 -25.69 6.07
CA GLY A 34 0.81 -25.02 7.33
C GLY A 34 0.80 -23.50 7.29
N VAL A 35 1.48 -22.88 6.33
CA VAL A 35 1.27 -21.49 5.93
C VAL A 35 0.33 -21.56 4.73
N GLY A 36 -0.99 -21.47 4.97
CA GLY A 36 -1.98 -21.44 3.88
C GLY A 36 -1.50 -20.53 2.77
N CYS A 37 -1.80 -20.85 1.49
CA CYS A 37 -1.18 -20.20 0.32
C CYS A 37 -0.94 -18.73 0.66
N LEU A 38 0.31 -18.26 0.60
CA LEU A 38 0.62 -16.84 0.76
C LEU A 38 -0.16 -16.17 -0.36
N SER A 39 -1.41 -15.82 -0.04
CA SER A 39 -2.44 -15.77 -1.05
C SER A 39 -1.98 -14.73 -2.03
N GLN A 40 -2.45 -14.82 -3.28
CA GLN A 40 -2.38 -13.68 -4.15
C GLN A 40 -2.81 -12.41 -3.37
N SER A 41 -3.76 -12.49 -2.43
CA SER A 41 -4.12 -11.40 -1.52
C SER A 41 -3.00 -10.83 -0.61
N THR A 42 -1.98 -11.60 -0.21
CA THR A 42 -0.90 -11.18 0.71
C THR A 42 0.40 -10.81 -0.01
N ILE A 43 0.73 -11.45 -1.14
CA ILE A 43 2.02 -11.21 -1.85
C ILE A 43 1.86 -10.75 -3.30
N CYS A 44 0.82 -11.18 -4.05
CA CYS A 44 0.79 -11.04 -5.52
C CYS A 44 -0.40 -10.23 -6.12
N ARG A 45 -1.39 -9.84 -5.31
CA ARG A 45 -2.38 -8.81 -5.61
C ARG A 45 -1.75 -7.51 -5.17
N LYS A 46 -0.69 -7.12 -5.89
CA LYS A 46 -0.40 -5.70 -6.06
C LYS A 46 -1.63 -5.12 -6.77
N ARG A 47 -2.69 -4.81 -6.00
CA ARG A 47 -3.74 -3.91 -6.43
C ARG A 47 -2.99 -2.70 -6.97
N LYS A 48 -3.14 -2.40 -8.27
CA LYS A 48 -2.41 -1.30 -8.90
C LYS A 48 -2.56 -0.08 -8.00
N ARG A 49 -1.46 0.37 -7.43
CA ARG A 49 -1.46 1.52 -6.54
C ARG A 49 -1.80 2.72 -7.40
N THR A 50 -2.90 3.40 -7.08
CA THR A 50 -3.20 4.67 -7.73
C THR A 50 -2.17 5.68 -7.23
N SER A 51 -1.35 6.19 -8.13
CA SER A 51 -0.49 7.34 -7.86
C SER A 51 -1.39 8.58 -7.91
N ILE A 52 -1.50 9.29 -6.80
CA ILE A 52 -2.19 10.58 -6.75
C ILE A 52 -1.11 11.63 -6.99
N ALA A 53 -1.25 12.43 -8.04
CA ALA A 53 -0.24 13.43 -8.35
C ALA A 53 -0.26 14.58 -7.32
N ALA A 54 0.81 15.38 -7.33
CA ALA A 54 1.05 16.42 -6.34
C ALA A 54 -0.07 17.50 -6.25
N PRO A 55 -0.67 17.99 -7.36
CA PRO A 55 -1.75 18.98 -7.25
C PRO A 55 -3.02 18.38 -6.63
N GLU A 56 -3.42 17.16 -7.00
CA GLU A 56 -4.61 16.49 -6.47
C GLU A 56 -4.43 16.18 -4.98
N LYS A 57 -3.22 15.78 -4.57
CA LYS A 57 -2.89 15.58 -3.16
C LYS A 57 -3.04 16.88 -2.36
N ARG A 58 -2.55 18.02 -2.87
CA ARG A 58 -2.74 19.33 -2.22
C ARG A 58 -4.22 19.69 -2.09
N SER A 59 -5.02 19.44 -3.13
CA SER A 59 -6.47 19.67 -3.07
C SER A 59 -7.17 18.78 -2.04
N LEU A 60 -6.80 17.50 -1.96
CA LEU A 60 -7.33 16.57 -0.95
C LEU A 60 -6.99 17.01 0.47
N GLU A 61 -5.77 17.51 0.70
CA GLU A 61 -5.35 18.07 1.99
C GLU A 61 -6.15 19.32 2.38
N ALA A 62 -6.43 20.21 1.42
CA ALA A 62 -7.28 21.38 1.65
C ALA A 62 -8.72 20.99 2.02
N TYR A 63 -9.31 20.01 1.30
CA TYR A 63 -10.64 19.49 1.67
C TYR A 63 -10.65 18.81 3.05
N PHE A 64 -9.57 18.10 3.38
CA PHE A 64 -9.42 17.43 4.67
C PHE A 64 -9.36 18.41 5.84
N ALA A 65 -8.67 19.55 5.68
CA ALA A 65 -8.57 20.58 6.71
C ALA A 65 -9.95 21.17 7.07
N VAL A 66 -10.85 21.30 6.08
CA VAL A 66 -12.22 21.79 6.31
C VAL A 66 -13.13 20.69 6.86
N GLN A 67 -13.08 19.49 6.30
CA GLN A 67 -13.95 18.38 6.70
C GLN A 67 -13.21 17.03 6.65
N PRO A 68 -12.66 16.54 7.79
CA PRO A 68 -11.93 15.27 7.85
C PRO A 68 -12.80 14.01 7.63
N ARG A 69 -14.12 14.16 7.78
CA ARG A 69 -15.16 13.13 7.61
C ARG A 69 -16.20 13.57 6.59
N PRO A 70 -15.85 13.65 5.29
CA PRO A 70 -16.80 14.02 4.24
C PRO A 70 -17.88 12.94 4.06
N SER A 71 -19.08 13.35 3.66
CA SER A 71 -20.18 12.44 3.31
C SER A 71 -19.90 11.66 2.01
N SER A 72 -20.68 10.61 1.73
CA SER A 72 -20.55 9.83 0.49
C SER A 72 -20.73 10.69 -0.77
N GLU A 73 -21.66 11.64 -0.73
CA GLU A 73 -21.91 12.60 -1.80
C GLU A 73 -20.73 13.55 -1.98
N LYS A 74 -20.20 14.10 -0.89
CA LYS A 74 -19.04 14.98 -0.93
C LYS A 74 -17.79 14.27 -1.48
N ILE A 75 -17.60 12.99 -1.11
CA ILE A 75 -16.54 12.14 -1.66
C ILE A 75 -16.72 11.95 -3.18
N ALA A 76 -17.95 11.78 -3.67
CA ALA A 76 -18.23 11.66 -5.09
C ALA A 76 -17.90 12.97 -5.84
N ALA A 77 -18.32 14.11 -5.31
CA ALA A 77 -18.05 15.42 -5.90
C ALA A 77 -16.53 15.74 -5.95
N ILE A 78 -15.78 15.38 -4.91
CA ILE A 78 -14.32 15.55 -4.89
C ILE A 78 -13.65 14.61 -5.91
N ALA A 79 -14.14 13.37 -6.02
CA ALA A 79 -13.64 12.40 -6.99
C ALA A 79 -13.81 12.87 -8.43
N GLU A 80 -14.98 13.40 -8.77
CA GLU A 80 -15.26 13.97 -10.09
C GLU A 80 -14.38 15.19 -10.37
N LYS A 81 -14.26 16.13 -9.42
CA LYS A 81 -13.45 17.35 -9.60
C LYS A 81 -11.96 17.08 -9.78
N LEU A 82 -11.43 16.01 -9.17
CA LEU A 82 -10.01 15.65 -9.24
C LEU A 82 -9.71 14.55 -10.28
N ASP A 83 -10.71 14.13 -11.05
CA ASP A 83 -10.63 12.99 -11.97
C ASP A 83 -10.04 11.71 -11.31
N LEU A 84 -10.50 11.44 -10.08
CA LEU A 84 -10.09 10.28 -9.30
C LEU A 84 -11.27 9.33 -9.08
N LYS A 85 -11.02 8.02 -9.00
CA LYS A 85 -12.05 7.05 -8.60
C LYS A 85 -12.56 7.35 -7.19
N LYS A 86 -13.88 7.33 -6.99
CA LYS A 86 -14.55 7.52 -5.68
C LYS A 86 -13.89 6.71 -4.55
N ASN A 87 -13.52 5.46 -4.83
CA ASN A 87 -12.90 4.59 -3.85
C ASN A 87 -11.48 5.03 -3.45
N VAL A 88 -10.72 5.65 -4.36
CA VAL A 88 -9.39 6.20 -4.09
C VAL A 88 -9.49 7.36 -3.11
N VAL A 89 -10.39 8.31 -3.38
CA VAL A 89 -10.65 9.45 -2.48
C VAL A 89 -11.11 8.96 -1.11
N ARG A 90 -12.09 8.06 -1.06
CA ARG A 90 -12.58 7.47 0.21
C ARG A 90 -11.45 6.84 1.03
N VAL A 91 -10.62 6.00 0.40
CA VAL A 91 -9.49 5.33 1.07
C VAL A 91 -8.43 6.34 1.50
N TRP A 92 -8.16 7.37 0.69
CA TRP A 92 -7.24 8.44 1.05
C TRP A 92 -7.68 9.14 2.34
N PHE A 93 -8.96 9.55 2.45
CA PHE A 93 -9.49 10.17 3.68
C PHE A 93 -9.39 9.23 4.89
N CYS A 94 -9.66 7.92 4.71
CA CYS A 94 -9.49 6.93 5.77
C CYS A 94 -8.04 6.84 6.24
N ASN A 95 -7.09 6.73 5.31
CA ASN A 95 -5.67 6.64 5.62
C ASN A 95 -5.16 7.92 6.28
N GLN A 96 -5.64 9.09 5.83
CA GLN A 96 -5.25 10.37 6.40
C GLN A 96 -5.73 10.53 7.85
N ARG A 97 -6.95 10.08 8.18
CA ARG A 97 -7.42 10.03 9.58
C ARG A 97 -6.63 9.03 10.42
N GLN A 98 -6.26 7.88 9.87
CA GLN A 98 -5.42 6.92 10.58
C GLN A 98 -4.04 7.50 10.87
N LYS A 99 -3.46 8.25 9.92
CA LYS A 99 -2.18 8.95 10.10
C LYS A 99 -2.24 9.93 11.27
N GLN A 100 -3.31 10.72 11.39
CA GLN A 100 -3.49 11.66 12.51
C GLN A 100 -3.58 10.98 13.89
N LYS A 101 -3.97 9.70 13.97
CA LYS A 101 -4.02 8.96 15.24
C LYS A 101 -2.69 8.32 15.64
N ARG A 102 -1.74 8.22 14.71
CA ARG A 102 -0.45 7.55 14.92
C ARG A 102 0.68 8.53 15.26
N MET A 103 0.43 9.82 15.11
CA MET A 103 1.28 10.93 15.52
C MET A 103 0.70 11.50 16.80
#